data_AF-A0A812ZBR9-F1
#
_entry.id   AF-A0A812ZBR9-F1
#
_cell.length_a   1.000
_cell.length_b   1.000
_cell.length_c   1.000
_cell.angle_alpha   90.00
_cell.angle_beta   90.00
_cell.angle_gamma   90.00
#
_symmetry.space_group_name_H-M   'P 1'
#
loop_
_entity.id
_entity.type
_entity.pdbx_description
1 polymer ?
#
loop_
_entity_poly.entity_id
_entity_poly.type
_entity_poly.pdbx_seq_one_letter_code
_entity_poly.pdbx_strand_id
1 'polypeptide(L)'
;MSNQELAEEWLKTRRGRGLRDKEAAIFFDANNTASVVNEFGKVMSLAVSPYERSLDRCLLYLDDVHCRGCDFRMPRASKAVVTLGRGMQKDKLVQACMRMCLLGNGHAVAFLASFELDLQVQTYPCKPELQDAPIVASILSWCLTNTAKAIAEKLPYWASQGAARIRKEAAYAAHAKPGVGLEELPKVAGACAEDEVLLLEKMYGHARAQATLPQIVKEVLHHVTNAVNRLGKSRNGLRLRRLQTEIQDRVQALASDVMIPSGMLDEEQERELEAELEEERQLERPGPAEPCKPHVSPGVRDLATKGRTTQPFRSIAQLLQRTSFPHQDWAVVNVNVTPDFIATVENTGVLDSYLRPALWLLQGHKQQVLISNYEAEAIASCFSTGPDAKLVLVSRRLRPHQSPVSDVPLPTAVHVFAGSLYGIAETPQDSEIQQQRSFLGISRAVSKSEAWTDFYNRQVVERDGFVAPFNRARVSAEDPSLTLESSPFASSPVRMLRRLLGARHLGGELPFAPMGMLFFTDCDD
;
A
#
# COMPACT_ATOMS: atom_id res chain seq x y z
N MET A 1 15.53 6.73 -21.38
CA MET A 1 14.09 6.72 -21.67
C MET A 1 13.38 6.31 -20.41
N SER A 2 12.48 7.14 -19.88
CA SER A 2 11.72 6.82 -18.67
C SER A 2 10.57 5.86 -18.98
N ASN A 3 10.02 5.22 -17.94
CA ASN A 3 8.84 4.36 -18.06
C ASN A 3 7.64 5.13 -18.66
N GLN A 4 7.49 6.40 -18.28
CA GLN A 4 6.47 7.29 -18.84
C GLN A 4 6.68 7.53 -20.33
N GLU A 5 7.89 7.91 -20.75
CA GLU A 5 8.21 8.18 -22.15
C GLU A 5 7.91 6.98 -23.04
N LEU A 6 8.27 5.77 -22.57
CA LEU A 6 7.98 4.55 -23.31
C LEU A 6 6.47 4.29 -23.43
N ALA A 7 5.72 4.44 -22.32
CA ALA A 7 4.27 4.24 -22.31
C ALA A 7 3.55 5.24 -23.23
N GLU A 8 3.97 6.50 -23.22
CA GLU A 8 3.47 7.55 -24.11
C GLU A 8 3.78 7.26 -25.58
N GLU A 9 5.03 6.96 -25.92
CA GLU A 9 5.43 6.68 -27.30
C GLU A 9 4.79 5.39 -27.83
N TRP A 10 4.57 4.40 -26.98
CA TRP A 10 3.84 3.19 -27.35
C TRP A 10 2.38 3.50 -27.71
N LEU A 11 1.70 4.32 -26.90
CA LEU A 11 0.33 4.75 -27.17
C LEU A 11 0.23 5.59 -28.45
N LYS A 12 1.15 6.55 -28.65
CA LYS A 12 1.23 7.39 -29.86
C LYS A 12 1.48 6.55 -31.11
N THR A 13 2.44 5.63 -31.07
CA THR A 13 2.78 4.76 -32.21
C THR A 13 1.61 3.87 -32.61
N ARG A 14 0.89 3.32 -31.63
CA ARG A 14 -0.29 2.48 -31.86
C ARG A 14 -1.39 3.25 -32.60
N ARG A 15 -1.62 4.51 -32.20
CA ARG A 15 -2.56 5.42 -32.86
C ARG A 15 -2.11 5.83 -34.27
N GLY A 16 -0.83 6.11 -34.45
CA GLY A 16 -0.25 6.41 -35.77
C GLY A 16 -0.45 5.28 -36.79
N ARG A 17 -0.58 4.03 -36.32
CA ARG A 17 -0.93 2.85 -37.13
C ARG A 17 -2.44 2.64 -37.33
N GLY A 18 -3.28 3.56 -36.87
CA GLY A 18 -4.74 3.50 -37.02
C GLY A 18 -5.48 2.60 -36.03
N LEU A 19 -4.79 2.04 -35.03
CA LEU A 19 -5.38 1.17 -34.01
C LEU A 19 -5.94 2.04 -32.86
N ARG A 20 -7.27 2.03 -32.68
CA ARG A 20 -8.00 2.81 -31.65
C ARG A 20 -8.63 1.94 -30.56
N ASP A 21 -8.03 0.79 -30.30
CA ASP A 21 -8.53 -0.19 -29.33
C ASP A 21 -8.05 0.10 -27.89
N LYS A 22 -7.13 1.06 -27.71
CA LYS A 22 -6.54 1.43 -26.42
C LYS A 22 -6.55 2.94 -26.24
N GLU A 23 -6.98 3.38 -25.06
CA GLU A 23 -7.17 4.79 -24.68
C GLU A 23 -6.12 5.31 -23.68
N ALA A 24 -5.38 4.41 -23.03
CA ALA A 24 -4.40 4.80 -22.04
C ALA A 24 -3.25 3.79 -21.95
N ALA A 25 -2.13 4.22 -21.38
CA ALA A 25 -1.01 3.35 -21.04
C ALA A 25 -0.66 3.49 -19.55
N ILE A 26 -0.53 2.36 -18.88
CA ILE A 26 -0.18 2.25 -17.45
C ILE A 26 1.32 2.01 -17.36
N PHE A 27 1.97 2.71 -16.44
CA PHE A 27 3.39 2.58 -16.13
C PHE A 27 3.64 2.88 -14.65
N PHE A 28 4.83 2.59 -14.16
CA PHE A 28 5.28 3.00 -12.82
C PHE A 28 6.11 4.27 -12.93
N ASP A 29 5.73 5.31 -12.17
CA ASP A 29 6.45 6.58 -12.14
C ASP A 29 7.69 6.55 -11.22
N ALA A 30 8.39 7.68 -11.12
CA ALA A 30 9.60 7.81 -10.31
C ALA A 30 9.39 7.57 -8.81
N ASN A 31 8.14 7.66 -8.33
CA ASN A 31 7.77 7.40 -6.94
C ASN A 31 7.33 5.94 -6.73
N ASN A 32 7.56 5.06 -7.71
CA ASN A 32 7.11 3.66 -7.67
C ASN A 32 5.58 3.54 -7.50
N THR A 33 4.82 4.48 -8.08
CA THR A 33 3.35 4.41 -8.06
C THR A 33 2.80 4.10 -9.45
N ALA A 34 1.77 3.26 -9.49
CA ALA A 34 1.09 2.91 -10.72
C ALA A 34 0.33 4.15 -11.25
N SER A 35 0.77 4.63 -12.40
CA SER A 35 0.29 5.84 -13.06
C SER A 35 -0.18 5.53 -14.47
N VAL A 36 -1.11 6.34 -14.97
CA VAL A 36 -1.72 6.24 -16.30
C VAL A 36 -1.42 7.51 -17.07
N VAL A 37 -0.97 7.35 -18.31
CA VAL A 37 -1.00 8.41 -19.31
C VAL A 37 -2.11 8.16 -20.32
N ASN A 38 -2.92 9.19 -20.56
CA ASN A 38 -4.01 9.12 -21.53
C ASN A 38 -3.57 9.57 -22.93
N GLU A 39 -4.52 9.46 -23.86
CA GLU A 39 -4.42 9.88 -25.25
C GLU A 39 -3.95 11.32 -25.49
N PHE A 40 -4.14 12.20 -24.51
CA PHE A 40 -3.81 13.62 -24.56
C PHE A 40 -2.48 13.93 -23.88
N GLY A 41 -1.73 12.91 -23.43
CA GLY A 41 -0.48 13.08 -22.68
C GLY A 41 -0.68 13.51 -21.23
N LYS A 42 -1.91 13.45 -20.70
CA LYS A 42 -2.16 13.77 -19.29
C LYS A 42 -1.88 12.54 -18.43
N VAL A 43 -1.04 12.72 -17.43
CA VAL A 43 -0.69 11.70 -16.43
C VAL A 43 -1.57 11.84 -15.19
N MET A 44 -1.97 10.73 -14.61
CA MET A 44 -2.68 10.66 -13.33
C MET A 44 -2.43 9.30 -12.67
N SER A 45 -2.55 9.20 -11.35
CA SER A 45 -2.44 7.92 -10.66
C SER A 45 -3.55 6.95 -11.13
N LEU A 46 -3.19 5.67 -11.31
CA LEU A 46 -4.12 4.62 -11.76
C LEU A 46 -5.32 4.50 -10.82
N ALA A 47 -5.10 4.63 -9.51
CA ALA A 47 -6.13 4.51 -8.47
C ALA A 47 -7.25 5.56 -8.56
N VAL A 48 -6.95 6.74 -9.11
CA VAL A 48 -7.92 7.84 -9.32
C VAL A 48 -8.38 7.93 -10.77
N SER A 49 -7.80 7.13 -11.67
CA SER A 49 -8.11 7.15 -13.09
C SER A 49 -9.40 6.36 -13.40
N PRO A 50 -10.14 6.72 -14.47
CA PRO A 50 -11.28 5.92 -14.93
C PRO A 50 -10.87 4.52 -15.44
N TYR A 51 -9.57 4.27 -15.56
CA TYR A 51 -8.98 3.07 -16.13
C TYR A 51 -8.67 1.97 -15.09
N GLU A 52 -8.75 2.27 -13.78
CA GLU A 52 -8.55 1.29 -12.70
C GLU A 52 -9.37 0.00 -12.91
N ARG A 53 -10.61 0.17 -13.37
CA ARG A 53 -11.58 -0.92 -13.60
C ARG A 53 -11.68 -1.35 -15.06
N SER A 54 -10.99 -0.67 -15.97
CA SER A 54 -11.13 -0.80 -17.43
C SER A 54 -9.77 -1.08 -18.09
N LEU A 55 -9.02 -2.03 -17.53
CA LEU A 55 -7.69 -2.44 -18.02
C LEU A 55 -7.74 -3.00 -19.45
N ASP A 56 -8.91 -3.42 -19.93
CA ASP A 56 -9.15 -3.81 -21.32
C ASP A 56 -8.95 -2.67 -22.31
N ARG A 57 -9.09 -1.42 -21.88
CA ARG A 57 -8.85 -0.23 -22.71
C ARG A 57 -7.43 0.32 -22.54
N CYS A 58 -6.58 -0.35 -21.76
CA CYS A 58 -5.23 0.13 -21.45
C CYS A 58 -4.13 -0.78 -22.01
N LEU A 59 -2.99 -0.15 -22.28
CA LEU A 59 -1.69 -0.81 -22.37
C LEU A 59 -1.09 -0.86 -20.96
N LEU A 60 -0.33 -1.90 -20.65
CA LEU A 60 0.46 -1.97 -19.41
C LEU A 60 1.92 -2.18 -19.79
N TYR A 61 2.77 -1.30 -19.27
CA TYR A 61 4.21 -1.45 -19.31
C TYR A 61 4.72 -1.77 -17.90
N LEU A 62 5.52 -2.83 -17.79
CA LEU A 62 6.23 -3.23 -16.58
C LEU A 62 7.72 -3.32 -16.93
N ASP A 63 8.56 -2.69 -16.11
CA ASP A 63 10.01 -2.92 -16.16
C ASP A 63 10.40 -4.14 -15.30
N ASP A 64 11.71 -4.42 -15.17
CA ASP A 64 12.21 -5.59 -14.43
C ASP A 64 11.85 -5.53 -12.93
N VAL A 65 11.85 -4.34 -12.33
CA VAL A 65 11.56 -4.15 -10.89
C VAL A 65 10.07 -4.40 -10.63
N HIS A 66 9.20 -3.81 -11.45
CA HIS A 66 7.74 -3.90 -11.29
C HIS A 66 7.12 -5.18 -11.89
N CYS A 67 7.95 -6.12 -12.37
CA CYS A 67 7.55 -7.49 -12.62
C CYS A 67 7.38 -8.32 -11.32
N ARG A 68 7.75 -7.75 -10.16
CA ARG A 68 7.56 -8.34 -8.82
C ARG A 68 6.57 -7.48 -8.02
N GLY A 69 5.81 -8.09 -7.11
CA GLY A 69 4.95 -7.38 -6.16
C GLY A 69 3.66 -6.75 -6.73
N CYS A 70 3.54 -6.53 -8.04
CA CYS A 70 2.36 -5.88 -8.63
C CYS A 70 1.31 -6.90 -9.12
N ASP A 71 0.04 -6.71 -8.74
CA ASP A 71 -1.09 -7.53 -9.20
C ASP A 71 -2.06 -6.70 -10.06
N PHE A 72 -2.22 -7.09 -11.33
CA PHE A 72 -3.16 -6.47 -12.26
C PHE A 72 -4.13 -7.53 -12.76
N ARG A 73 -5.44 -7.28 -12.60
CA ARG A 73 -6.49 -8.18 -13.09
C ARG A 73 -6.69 -8.03 -14.59
N MET A 74 -5.79 -8.64 -15.35
CA MET A 74 -5.83 -8.61 -16.81
C MET A 74 -7.10 -9.25 -17.36
N PRO A 75 -7.77 -8.62 -18.34
CA PRO A 75 -8.93 -9.18 -19.03
C PRO A 75 -8.64 -10.55 -19.65
N ARG A 76 -9.71 -11.33 -19.89
CA ARG A 76 -9.60 -12.58 -20.64
C ARG A 76 -9.14 -12.26 -22.07
N ALA A 77 -8.28 -13.09 -22.65
CA ALA A 77 -7.66 -12.89 -23.97
C ALA A 77 -6.54 -11.83 -24.08
N SER A 78 -6.01 -11.33 -22.95
CA SER A 78 -4.85 -10.44 -22.97
C SER A 78 -3.60 -11.12 -23.57
N LYS A 79 -2.87 -10.37 -24.39
CA LYS A 79 -1.59 -10.79 -24.96
C LYS A 79 -0.49 -9.88 -24.43
N ALA A 80 0.60 -10.47 -23.97
CA ALA A 80 1.77 -9.74 -23.50
C ALA A 80 2.99 -10.02 -24.38
N VAL A 81 3.91 -9.07 -24.39
CA VAL A 81 5.23 -9.23 -24.99
C VAL A 81 6.26 -9.18 -23.87
N VAL A 82 7.10 -10.20 -23.79
CA VAL A 82 8.22 -10.26 -22.85
C VAL A 82 9.51 -9.99 -23.62
N THR A 83 10.23 -8.95 -23.20
CA THR A 83 11.51 -8.58 -23.78
C THR A 83 12.62 -9.44 -23.19
N LEU A 84 13.43 -10.05 -24.05
CA LEU A 84 14.60 -10.83 -23.65
C LEU A 84 15.82 -9.91 -23.59
N GLY A 85 16.42 -9.82 -22.40
CA GLY A 85 17.68 -9.11 -22.16
C GLY A 85 18.87 -10.07 -22.12
N ARG A 86 20.09 -9.54 -22.30
CA ARG A 86 21.32 -10.35 -22.23
C ARG A 86 21.47 -10.99 -20.85
N GLY A 87 21.78 -12.29 -20.83
CA GLY A 87 21.96 -13.03 -19.58
C GLY A 87 20.67 -13.24 -18.78
N MET A 88 19.49 -13.09 -19.41
CA MET A 88 18.20 -13.34 -18.75
C MET A 88 18.20 -14.73 -18.08
N GLN A 89 17.82 -14.74 -16.80
CA GLN A 89 17.75 -15.93 -15.95
C GLN A 89 16.33 -16.48 -15.93
N LYS A 90 16.20 -17.78 -15.60
CA LYS A 90 14.92 -18.50 -15.53
C LYS A 90 13.92 -17.77 -14.65
N ASP A 91 14.33 -17.36 -13.45
CA ASP A 91 13.39 -16.81 -12.46
C ASP A 91 12.86 -15.44 -12.89
N LYS A 92 13.69 -14.57 -13.47
CA LYS A 92 13.24 -13.29 -14.05
C LYS A 92 12.26 -13.50 -15.22
N LEU A 93 12.59 -14.41 -16.13
CA LEU A 93 11.72 -14.76 -17.25
C LEU A 93 10.35 -15.27 -16.76
N VAL A 94 10.36 -16.23 -15.82
CA VAL A 94 9.13 -16.81 -15.26
C VAL A 94 8.34 -15.74 -14.50
N GLN A 95 8.98 -14.87 -13.72
CA GLN A 95 8.32 -13.78 -13.00
C GLN A 95 7.57 -12.84 -13.95
N ALA A 96 8.19 -12.45 -15.07
CA ALA A 96 7.56 -11.64 -16.11
C ALA A 96 6.38 -12.37 -16.75
N CYS A 97 6.55 -13.64 -17.15
CA CYS A 97 5.48 -14.44 -17.74
C CYS A 97 4.30 -14.66 -16.76
N MET A 98 4.57 -14.86 -15.47
CA MET A 98 3.56 -15.11 -14.45
C MET A 98 2.71 -13.89 -14.10
N ARG A 99 3.05 -12.68 -14.60
CA ARG A 99 2.13 -11.54 -14.56
C ARG A 99 0.85 -11.82 -15.37
N MET A 100 0.92 -12.74 -16.34
CA MET A 100 -0.24 -13.25 -17.06
C MET A 100 -0.84 -14.44 -16.30
N CYS A 101 -1.62 -14.16 -15.26
CA CYS A 101 -2.16 -15.17 -14.35
C CYS A 101 -3.04 -16.24 -15.01
N LEU A 102 -3.57 -15.99 -16.23
CA LEU A 102 -4.37 -16.95 -17.00
C LEU A 102 -3.62 -17.48 -18.24
N LEU A 103 -2.30 -17.60 -18.17
CA LEU A 103 -1.47 -18.12 -19.27
C LEU A 103 -1.95 -19.51 -19.71
N GLY A 104 -2.24 -19.67 -21.00
CA GLY A 104 -2.82 -20.91 -21.55
C GLY A 104 -4.35 -21.01 -21.41
N ASN A 105 -4.97 -20.20 -20.55
CA ASN A 105 -6.42 -20.10 -20.35
C ASN A 105 -6.94 -18.76 -20.87
N GLY A 106 -6.57 -18.42 -22.11
CA GLY A 106 -6.93 -17.18 -22.79
C GLY A 106 -5.79 -16.16 -22.82
N HIS A 107 -4.89 -16.11 -21.82
CA HIS A 107 -3.70 -15.26 -21.94
C HIS A 107 -2.62 -15.92 -22.78
N ALA A 108 -1.88 -15.10 -23.52
CA ALA A 108 -0.74 -15.53 -24.32
C ALA A 108 0.44 -14.57 -24.16
N VAL A 109 1.65 -15.10 -24.33
CA VAL A 109 2.91 -14.35 -24.27
C VAL A 109 3.66 -14.55 -25.59
N ALA A 110 4.23 -13.47 -26.11
CA ALA A 110 5.21 -13.49 -27.19
C ALA A 110 6.57 -13.00 -26.67
N PHE A 111 7.65 -13.54 -27.18
CA PHE A 111 9.01 -13.10 -26.83
C PHE A 111 9.54 -12.14 -27.88
N LEU A 112 10.20 -11.06 -27.42
CA LEU A 112 10.89 -10.11 -28.27
C LEU A 112 12.37 -10.10 -27.89
N ALA A 113 13.25 -10.36 -28.85
CA ALA A 113 14.69 -10.38 -28.68
C ALA A 113 15.37 -9.42 -29.66
N SER A 114 16.54 -8.90 -29.29
CA SER A 114 17.43 -8.26 -30.25
C SER A 114 18.00 -9.29 -31.23
N PHE A 115 18.48 -8.83 -32.40
CA PHE A 115 19.09 -9.72 -33.40
C PHE A 115 20.24 -10.55 -32.82
N GLU A 116 21.10 -9.95 -32.00
CA GLU A 116 22.21 -10.65 -31.34
C GLU A 116 21.72 -11.77 -30.43
N LEU A 117 20.67 -11.52 -29.64
CA LEU A 117 20.10 -12.52 -28.73
C LEU A 117 19.35 -13.62 -29.49
N ASP A 118 18.63 -13.27 -30.54
CA ASP A 118 17.98 -14.25 -31.41
C ASP A 118 19.02 -15.18 -32.04
N LEU A 119 20.11 -14.62 -32.59
CA LEU A 119 21.24 -15.40 -33.08
C LEU A 119 21.86 -16.24 -31.97
N GLN A 120 22.06 -15.68 -30.77
CA GLN A 120 22.61 -16.41 -29.63
C GLN A 120 21.72 -17.59 -29.25
N VAL A 121 20.39 -17.42 -29.20
CA VAL A 121 19.44 -18.48 -28.86
C VAL A 121 19.37 -19.55 -29.96
N GLN A 122 19.45 -19.15 -31.23
CA GLN A 122 19.43 -20.07 -32.37
C GLN A 122 20.74 -20.87 -32.53
N THR A 123 21.88 -20.22 -32.27
CA THR A 123 23.21 -20.84 -32.34
C THR A 123 23.58 -21.56 -31.06
N TYR A 124 22.87 -21.30 -29.96
CA TYR A 124 23.04 -22.06 -28.73
C TYR A 124 22.78 -23.53 -29.06
N PRO A 125 23.71 -24.45 -28.76
CA PRO A 125 23.56 -25.85 -29.11
C PRO A 125 22.30 -26.38 -28.44
N CYS A 126 21.23 -26.44 -29.22
CA CYS A 126 20.01 -27.08 -28.79
C CYS A 126 20.42 -28.53 -28.50
N LYS A 127 20.04 -29.03 -27.32
CA LYS A 127 20.17 -30.46 -27.05
C LYS A 127 19.57 -31.20 -28.26
N PRO A 128 20.14 -32.33 -28.70
CA PRO A 128 19.62 -33.07 -29.86
C PRO A 128 18.12 -33.38 -29.72
N GLU A 129 17.63 -33.51 -28.49
CA GLU A 129 16.23 -33.65 -28.08
C GLU A 129 15.29 -32.48 -28.46
N LEU A 130 15.84 -31.31 -28.78
CA LEU A 130 15.11 -30.07 -29.04
C LEU A 130 15.16 -29.62 -30.51
N GLN A 131 15.68 -30.45 -31.42
CA GLN A 131 15.76 -30.09 -32.85
C GLN A 131 14.39 -29.86 -33.49
N ASP A 132 13.36 -30.61 -33.04
CA ASP A 132 11.97 -30.47 -33.52
C ASP A 132 11.09 -29.61 -32.59
N ALA A 133 11.65 -29.06 -31.52
CA ALA A 133 10.90 -28.31 -30.52
C ALA A 133 10.62 -26.87 -30.98
N PRO A 134 9.52 -26.24 -30.51
CA PRO A 134 9.28 -24.83 -30.78
C PRO A 134 10.41 -23.97 -30.21
N ILE A 135 10.72 -22.85 -30.87
CA ILE A 135 11.81 -21.93 -30.48
C ILE A 135 11.75 -21.46 -29.01
N VAL A 136 10.56 -21.46 -28.41
CA VAL A 136 10.34 -21.18 -26.99
C VAL A 136 11.13 -22.15 -26.09
N ALA A 137 11.27 -23.42 -26.48
CA ALA A 137 12.06 -24.39 -25.74
C ALA A 137 13.55 -24.02 -25.73
N SER A 138 14.06 -23.48 -26.84
CA SER A 138 15.44 -22.96 -26.92
C SER A 138 15.65 -21.76 -26.01
N ILE A 139 14.68 -20.82 -25.95
CA ILE A 139 14.71 -19.67 -25.04
C ILE A 139 14.77 -20.13 -23.57
N LEU A 140 13.95 -21.12 -23.19
CA LEU A 140 13.94 -21.67 -21.83
C LEU A 140 15.27 -22.37 -21.49
N SER A 141 15.79 -23.18 -22.42
CA SER A 141 17.09 -23.85 -22.28
C SER A 141 18.22 -22.84 -22.08
N TRP A 142 18.24 -21.79 -22.90
CA TRP A 142 19.21 -20.70 -22.78
C TRP A 142 19.12 -19.97 -21.43
N CYS A 143 17.90 -19.65 -20.95
CA CYS A 143 17.72 -19.02 -19.64
C CYS A 143 18.15 -19.93 -18.48
N LEU A 144 17.92 -21.24 -18.60
CA LEU A 144 18.38 -22.24 -17.62
C LEU A 144 19.91 -22.28 -17.55
N THR A 145 20.59 -22.29 -18.69
CA THR A 145 22.06 -22.21 -18.73
C THR A 145 22.56 -20.91 -18.12
N ASN A 146 21.97 -19.76 -18.47
CA ASN A 146 22.36 -18.48 -17.86
C ASN A 146 22.21 -18.51 -16.34
N THR A 147 21.15 -19.16 -15.84
CA THR A 147 20.92 -19.35 -14.41
C THR A 147 22.00 -20.24 -13.79
N ALA A 148 22.34 -21.36 -14.44
CA ALA A 148 23.40 -22.25 -13.98
C ALA A 148 24.77 -21.54 -13.96
N LYS A 149 25.08 -20.75 -14.99
CA LYS A 149 26.30 -19.93 -15.06
C LYS A 149 26.35 -18.90 -13.93
N ALA A 150 25.27 -18.16 -13.71
CA ALA A 150 25.18 -17.17 -12.64
C ALA A 150 25.28 -17.80 -11.24
N ILE A 151 24.75 -19.02 -11.05
CA ILE A 151 24.94 -19.80 -9.82
C ILE A 151 26.42 -20.18 -9.68
N ALA A 152 27.05 -20.69 -10.74
CA ALA A 152 28.45 -21.09 -10.72
C ALA A 152 29.40 -19.92 -10.41
N GLU A 153 29.12 -18.73 -10.95
CA GLU A 153 29.86 -17.49 -10.64
C GLU A 153 29.77 -17.11 -9.14
N LYS A 154 28.68 -17.48 -8.46
CA LYS A 154 28.45 -17.21 -7.03
C LYS A 154 29.01 -18.28 -6.08
N LEU A 155 29.30 -19.47 -6.57
CA LEU A 155 29.80 -20.59 -5.76
C LEU A 155 31.12 -20.30 -5.01
N PRO A 156 32.10 -19.57 -5.58
CA PRO A 156 33.32 -19.22 -4.86
C PRO A 156 33.05 -18.33 -3.64
N TYR A 157 32.12 -17.39 -3.74
CA TYR A 157 31.70 -16.54 -2.61
C TYR A 157 31.03 -17.36 -1.53
N TRP A 158 30.12 -18.27 -1.93
CA TRP A 158 29.50 -19.21 -1.00
C TRP A 158 30.55 -20.08 -0.27
N ALA A 159 31.55 -20.59 -1.00
CA ALA A 159 32.64 -21.35 -0.42
C ALA A 159 33.53 -20.51 0.50
N SER A 160 33.81 -19.25 0.14
CA SER A 160 34.54 -18.29 0.97
C SER A 160 33.81 -17.99 2.28
N GLN A 161 32.50 -17.76 2.23
CA GLN A 161 31.66 -17.61 3.42
C GLN A 161 31.66 -18.88 4.29
N GLY A 162 31.64 -20.06 3.65
CA GLY A 162 31.80 -21.34 4.32
C GLY A 162 33.15 -21.45 5.03
N ALA A 163 34.25 -21.06 4.36
CA ALA A 163 35.59 -21.03 4.94
C ALA A 163 35.68 -20.06 6.14
N ALA A 164 35.13 -18.84 6.00
CA ALA A 164 35.05 -17.86 7.08
C ALA A 164 34.27 -18.40 8.29
N ARG A 165 33.14 -19.07 8.06
CA ARG A 165 32.38 -19.75 9.12
C ARG A 165 33.21 -20.84 9.80
N ILE A 166 33.88 -21.71 9.04
CA ILE A 166 34.72 -22.77 9.58
C ILE A 166 35.85 -22.18 10.44
N ARG A 167 36.50 -21.10 9.98
CA ARG A 167 37.54 -20.37 10.71
C ARG A 167 37.02 -19.90 12.07
N LYS A 168 35.88 -19.20 12.07
CA LYS A 168 35.24 -18.67 13.28
C LYS A 168 34.86 -19.81 14.24
N GLU A 169 34.17 -20.84 13.76
CA GLU A 169 33.80 -21.99 14.60
C GLU A 169 35.03 -22.73 15.16
N ALA A 170 36.13 -22.82 14.40
CA ALA A 170 37.37 -23.41 14.89
C ALA A 170 38.05 -22.55 15.98
N ALA A 171 38.05 -21.22 15.82
CA ALA A 171 38.55 -20.29 16.81
C ALA A 171 37.77 -20.38 18.14
N TYR A 172 36.44 -20.40 18.06
CA TYR A 172 35.59 -20.61 19.25
C TYR A 172 35.87 -21.97 19.90
N ALA A 173 35.98 -23.05 19.13
CA ALA A 173 36.26 -24.37 19.69
C ALA A 173 37.65 -24.48 20.35
N ALA A 174 38.64 -23.73 19.87
CA ALA A 174 39.99 -23.73 20.42
C ALA A 174 40.12 -22.88 21.69
N HIS A 175 39.48 -21.71 21.72
CA HIS A 175 39.76 -20.65 22.71
C HIS A 175 38.57 -20.34 23.63
N ALA A 176 37.32 -20.61 23.24
CA ALA A 176 36.12 -20.29 24.02
C ALA A 176 35.58 -21.51 24.81
N LYS A 177 36.38 -22.00 25.78
CA LYS A 177 35.95 -23.11 26.67
C LYS A 177 35.05 -22.59 27.81
N PRO A 178 34.15 -23.43 28.38
CA PRO A 178 33.33 -23.04 29.51
C PRO A 178 34.20 -22.65 30.73
N GLY A 179 33.95 -21.49 31.33
CA GLY A 179 34.70 -20.97 32.48
C GLY A 179 35.91 -20.08 32.15
N VAL A 180 36.13 -19.79 30.86
CA VAL A 180 37.20 -18.89 30.41
C VAL A 180 36.75 -17.42 30.50
N GLY A 181 37.53 -16.59 31.20
CA GLY A 181 37.25 -15.16 31.42
C GLY A 181 37.54 -14.26 30.21
N LEU A 182 37.36 -12.95 30.40
CA LEU A 182 37.57 -11.89 29.39
C LEU A 182 38.98 -11.86 28.75
N GLU A 183 39.95 -12.59 29.30
CA GLU A 183 41.35 -12.60 28.88
C GLU A 183 41.63 -13.39 27.58
N GLU A 184 40.78 -14.36 27.22
CA GLU A 184 40.95 -15.14 25.97
C GLU A 184 40.18 -14.52 24.78
N LEU A 185 39.34 -13.50 25.01
CA LEU A 185 38.60 -12.80 23.96
C LEU A 185 39.49 -12.21 22.86
N PRO A 186 40.64 -11.57 23.18
CA PRO A 186 41.58 -11.11 22.15
C PRO A 186 42.12 -12.25 21.27
N LYS A 187 42.28 -13.47 21.82
CA LYS A 187 42.75 -14.63 21.06
C LYS A 187 41.67 -15.18 20.14
N VAL A 188 40.41 -15.22 20.61
CA VAL A 188 39.25 -15.54 19.76
C VAL A 188 39.11 -14.51 18.65
N ALA A 189 39.16 -13.21 18.98
CA ALA A 189 39.04 -12.11 18.03
C ALA A 189 40.16 -12.17 16.98
N GLY A 190 41.42 -12.34 17.40
CA GLY A 190 42.56 -12.48 16.48
C GLY A 190 42.47 -13.71 15.58
N ALA A 191 41.96 -14.83 16.07
CA ALA A 191 41.74 -16.03 15.25
C ALA A 191 40.52 -15.92 14.31
N CYS A 192 39.57 -15.04 14.61
CA CYS A 192 38.41 -14.73 13.78
C CYS A 192 38.64 -13.56 12.81
N ALA A 193 39.71 -12.78 13.00
CA ALA A 193 40.00 -11.60 12.21
C ALA A 193 40.25 -11.95 10.74
N GLU A 194 39.79 -11.07 9.86
CA GLU A 194 40.02 -11.11 8.43
C GLU A 194 40.79 -9.84 8.04
N ASP A 195 41.63 -9.94 7.01
CA ASP A 195 42.42 -8.79 6.55
C ASP A 195 41.49 -7.75 5.94
N GLU A 196 41.15 -6.68 6.67
CA GLU A 196 40.34 -5.57 6.15
C GLU A 196 41.15 -4.63 5.23
N VAL A 197 42.47 -4.56 5.46
CA VAL A 197 43.41 -3.78 4.63
C VAL A 197 44.19 -4.73 3.74
N LEU A 198 43.87 -4.71 2.46
CA LEU A 198 44.49 -5.53 1.44
C LEU A 198 45.30 -4.64 0.50
N LEU A 199 46.57 -5.01 0.27
CA LEU A 199 47.42 -4.33 -0.70
C LEU A 199 46.90 -4.58 -2.12
N LEU A 200 46.92 -3.56 -2.99
CA LEU A 200 46.56 -3.69 -4.40
C LEU A 200 47.36 -4.79 -5.10
N GLU A 201 48.64 -5.00 -4.76
CA GLU A 201 49.44 -6.09 -5.30
C GLU A 201 48.92 -7.47 -4.88
N LYS A 202 48.36 -7.60 -3.67
CA LYS A 202 47.72 -8.85 -3.20
C LYS A 202 46.37 -9.10 -3.89
N MET A 203 45.64 -8.05 -4.26
CA MET A 203 44.37 -8.15 -5.00
C MET A 203 44.57 -8.36 -6.51
N TYR A 204 45.51 -7.64 -7.13
CA TYR A 204 45.66 -7.49 -8.58
C TYR A 204 47.04 -7.87 -9.13
N GLY A 205 48.04 -8.08 -8.28
CA GLY A 205 49.44 -8.35 -8.69
C GLY A 205 49.73 -9.79 -9.10
N HIS A 206 48.76 -10.70 -8.96
CA HIS A 206 48.89 -12.07 -9.42
C HIS A 206 48.37 -12.23 -10.85
N ALA A 207 49.10 -13.01 -11.67
CA ALA A 207 48.63 -13.38 -13.00
C ALA A 207 47.32 -14.17 -12.87
N ARG A 208 46.23 -13.64 -13.43
CA ARG A 208 44.91 -14.30 -13.49
C ARG A 208 44.97 -15.52 -14.41
N ALA A 209 45.44 -16.65 -13.88
CA ALA A 209 45.40 -17.93 -14.59
C ALA A 209 43.96 -18.45 -14.66
N GLN A 210 43.61 -19.19 -15.70
CA GLN A 210 42.33 -19.89 -15.72
C GLN A 210 42.46 -21.16 -14.87
N ALA A 211 41.60 -21.30 -13.85
CA ALA A 211 41.55 -22.48 -13.01
C ALA A 211 40.12 -23.00 -12.91
N THR A 212 39.97 -24.29 -12.63
CA THR A 212 38.65 -24.87 -12.41
C THR A 212 38.09 -24.40 -11.07
N LEU A 213 36.77 -24.21 -11.00
CA LEU A 213 36.08 -23.80 -9.78
C LEU A 213 36.41 -24.70 -8.57
N PRO A 214 36.48 -26.04 -8.69
CA PRO A 214 36.86 -26.90 -7.57
C PRO A 214 38.30 -26.68 -7.10
N GLN A 215 39.24 -26.34 -7.99
CA GLN A 215 40.63 -26.03 -7.61
C GLN A 215 40.68 -24.74 -6.78
N ILE A 216 39.98 -23.69 -7.22
CA ILE A 216 39.91 -22.42 -6.51
C ILE A 216 39.30 -22.61 -5.11
N VAL A 217 38.18 -23.34 -5.03
CA VAL A 217 37.52 -23.62 -3.75
C VAL A 217 38.40 -24.48 -2.83
N LYS A 218 39.18 -25.40 -3.38
CA LYS A 218 40.16 -26.18 -2.62
C LYS A 218 41.24 -25.29 -2.01
N GLU A 219 41.74 -24.29 -2.74
CA GLU A 219 42.70 -23.31 -2.23
C GLU A 219 42.09 -22.44 -1.12
N VAL A 220 40.88 -21.92 -1.32
CA VAL A 220 40.14 -21.15 -0.31
C VAL A 220 39.99 -21.94 1.00
N LEU A 221 39.63 -23.21 0.91
CA LEU A 221 39.46 -24.08 2.09
C LEU A 221 40.80 -24.54 2.70
N HIS A 222 41.89 -24.56 1.91
CA HIS A 222 43.22 -24.90 2.41
C HIS A 222 43.67 -23.93 3.52
N HIS A 223 43.35 -22.64 3.38
CA HIS A 223 43.67 -21.62 4.39
C HIS A 223 43.07 -21.91 5.77
N VAL A 224 41.95 -22.63 5.84
CA VAL A 224 41.26 -22.97 7.10
C VAL A 224 41.60 -24.37 7.58
N THR A 225 42.15 -25.22 6.71
CA THR A 225 42.47 -26.63 6.99
C THR A 225 43.42 -26.77 8.19
N ASN A 226 44.40 -25.87 8.31
CA ASN A 226 45.33 -25.86 9.44
C ASN A 226 44.63 -25.59 10.78
N ALA A 227 43.67 -24.66 10.82
CA ALA A 227 42.90 -24.37 12.02
C ALA A 227 42.03 -25.57 12.44
N VAL A 228 41.41 -26.24 11.46
CA VAL A 228 40.60 -27.45 11.71
C VAL A 228 41.46 -28.62 12.17
N ASN A 229 42.67 -28.79 11.62
CA ASN A 229 43.59 -29.87 12.00
C ASN A 229 44.06 -29.76 13.45
N ARG A 230 44.26 -28.53 13.96
CA ARG A 230 44.62 -28.30 15.38
C ARG A 230 43.57 -28.84 16.37
N LEU A 231 42.31 -28.95 15.96
CA LEU A 231 41.24 -29.51 16.81
C LEU A 231 41.30 -31.05 16.93
N GLY A 232 42.20 -31.72 16.20
CA GLY A 232 42.36 -33.17 16.27
C GLY A 232 41.06 -33.93 16.01
N LYS A 233 40.88 -35.10 16.63
CA LYS A 233 39.65 -35.94 16.50
C LYS A 233 38.47 -35.47 17.37
N SER A 234 38.49 -34.24 17.87
CA SER A 234 37.36 -33.67 18.62
C SER A 234 36.07 -33.69 17.81
N ARG A 235 34.91 -33.77 18.48
CA ARG A 235 33.57 -33.70 17.85
C ARG A 235 33.45 -32.49 16.92
N ASN A 236 33.99 -31.34 17.34
CA ASN A 236 33.99 -30.11 16.54
C ASN A 236 34.93 -30.24 15.33
N GLY A 237 36.14 -30.79 15.50
CA GLY A 237 37.08 -31.01 14.40
C GLY A 237 36.55 -31.98 13.33
N LEU A 238 35.85 -33.04 13.74
CA LEU A 238 35.19 -33.97 12.81
C LEU A 238 34.03 -33.29 12.05
N ARG A 239 33.19 -32.50 12.74
CA ARG A 239 32.10 -31.75 12.11
C ARG A 239 32.61 -30.73 11.09
N LEU A 240 33.65 -29.96 11.44
CA LEU A 240 34.23 -28.96 10.55
C LEU A 240 34.90 -29.57 9.33
N ARG A 241 35.57 -30.73 9.46
CA ARG A 241 36.08 -31.48 8.31
C ARG A 241 34.96 -31.96 7.38
N ARG A 242 33.85 -32.45 7.95
CA ARG A 242 32.67 -32.83 7.14
C ARG A 242 32.08 -31.65 6.39
N LEU A 243 32.00 -30.48 7.02
CA LEU A 243 31.53 -29.26 6.35
C LEU A 243 32.47 -28.85 5.21
N GLN A 244 33.78 -28.94 5.43
CA GLN A 244 34.78 -28.67 4.40
C GLN A 244 34.63 -29.62 3.19
N THR A 245 34.45 -30.92 3.43
CA THR A 245 34.21 -31.90 2.35
C THR A 245 32.88 -31.66 1.66
N GLU A 246 31.81 -31.34 2.40
CA GLU A 246 30.49 -31.05 1.82
C GLU A 246 30.53 -29.84 0.87
N ILE A 247 31.26 -28.80 1.24
CA ILE A 247 31.47 -27.63 0.36
C ILE A 247 32.21 -28.06 -0.92
N GLN A 248 33.30 -28.83 -0.80
CA GLN A 248 34.07 -29.31 -1.96
C GLN A 248 33.22 -30.20 -2.87
N ASP A 249 32.53 -31.19 -2.30
CA ASP A 249 31.71 -32.15 -3.03
C ASP A 249 30.57 -31.44 -3.76
N ARG A 250 29.96 -30.42 -3.13
CA ARG A 250 28.86 -29.67 -3.74
C ARG A 250 29.33 -28.78 -4.89
N VAL A 251 30.50 -28.14 -4.77
CA VAL A 251 31.11 -27.40 -5.88
C VAL A 251 31.52 -28.35 -7.01
N GLN A 252 32.11 -29.50 -6.68
CA GLN A 252 32.46 -30.52 -7.65
C GLN A 252 31.24 -31.04 -8.43
N ALA A 253 30.11 -31.27 -7.74
CA ALA A 253 28.89 -31.77 -8.36
C ALA A 253 28.19 -30.73 -9.25
N LEU A 254 28.26 -29.45 -8.90
CA LEU A 254 27.53 -28.38 -9.60
C LEU A 254 28.33 -27.73 -10.73
N ALA A 255 29.67 -27.75 -10.64
CA ALA A 255 30.52 -26.93 -11.50
C ALA A 255 31.95 -27.53 -11.66
N SER A 256 32.04 -28.84 -11.92
CA SER A 256 33.34 -29.54 -12.09
C SER A 256 34.22 -28.93 -13.17
N ASP A 257 33.61 -28.52 -14.28
CA ASP A 257 34.31 -28.14 -15.52
C ASP A 257 34.27 -26.62 -15.76
N VAL A 258 33.72 -25.86 -14.80
CA VAL A 258 33.62 -24.40 -14.92
C VAL A 258 34.99 -23.80 -14.64
N MET A 259 35.53 -23.09 -15.63
CA MET A 259 36.80 -22.36 -15.52
C MET A 259 36.52 -20.87 -15.29
N ILE A 260 37.15 -20.31 -14.27
CA ILE A 260 37.12 -18.87 -13.99
C ILE A 260 38.54 -18.36 -13.72
N PRO A 261 38.78 -17.05 -13.85
CA PRO A 261 40.07 -16.45 -13.48
C PRO A 261 40.39 -16.73 -12.00
N SER A 262 41.53 -17.34 -11.72
CA SER A 262 42.08 -17.50 -10.37
C SER A 262 42.61 -16.15 -9.89
N GLY A 263 41.86 -15.47 -9.04
CA GLY A 263 42.22 -14.22 -8.40
C GLY A 263 41.43 -14.05 -7.10
N MET A 264 41.74 -13.02 -6.31
CA MET A 264 40.81 -12.61 -5.25
C MET A 264 39.47 -12.35 -5.91
N LEU A 265 38.41 -12.90 -5.31
CA LEU A 265 37.05 -12.74 -5.82
C LEU A 265 36.80 -11.24 -6.03
N ASP A 266 36.36 -10.84 -7.23
CA ASP A 266 35.98 -9.45 -7.51
C ASP A 266 34.74 -9.14 -6.66
N GLU A 267 34.95 -8.74 -5.41
CA GLU A 267 33.89 -8.41 -4.46
C GLU A 267 33.22 -7.09 -4.86
N GLU A 268 32.25 -7.17 -5.78
CA GLU A 268 31.26 -6.12 -5.97
C GLU A 268 30.20 -6.28 -4.85
N GLN A 269 30.37 -5.52 -3.76
CA GLN A 269 29.33 -5.37 -2.74
C GLN A 269 28.39 -4.24 -3.14
N GLU A 270 27.33 -4.56 -3.87
CA GLU A 270 26.15 -3.69 -3.96
C GLU A 270 25.29 -3.92 -2.70
N ARG A 271 25.38 -2.98 -1.74
CA ARG A 271 24.43 -2.90 -0.62
C ARG A 271 23.27 -2.00 -1.04
N GLU A 272 22.25 -2.58 -1.65
CA GLU A 272 20.95 -1.91 -1.79
C GLU A 272 20.27 -1.90 -0.41
N LEU A 273 20.30 -0.73 0.26
CA LEU A 273 19.50 -0.46 1.46
C LEU A 273 18.14 0.07 0.99
N GLU A 274 17.25 -0.83 0.58
CA GLU A 274 15.82 -0.49 0.49
C GLU A 274 15.28 -0.45 1.92
N ALA A 275 15.24 0.75 2.51
CA ALA A 275 14.55 0.97 3.78
C ALA A 275 13.04 0.98 3.53
N GLU A 276 12.44 -0.20 3.41
CA GLU A 276 10.98 -0.35 3.45
C GLU A 276 10.50 -0.01 4.87
N LEU A 277 9.94 1.19 5.03
CA LEU A 277 9.32 1.64 6.28
C LEU A 277 7.87 1.16 6.29
N GLU A 278 7.66 -0.11 6.65
CA GLU A 278 6.32 -0.65 6.91
C GLU A 278 5.84 -0.22 8.32
N GLU A 279 5.04 0.84 8.42
CA GLU A 279 4.35 1.21 9.66
C GLU A 279 3.10 0.34 9.88
N GLU A 280 3.26 -0.83 10.50
CA GLU A 280 2.11 -1.62 10.97
C GLU A 280 1.55 -1.08 12.30
N ARG A 281 0.43 -0.36 12.26
CA ARG A 281 -0.28 0.09 13.46
C ARG A 281 -1.22 -0.99 14.00
N GLN A 282 -0.80 -1.73 15.02
CA GLN A 282 -1.68 -2.64 15.76
C GLN A 282 -2.57 -1.87 16.76
N LEU A 283 -3.88 -1.84 16.48
CA LEU A 283 -4.90 -1.23 17.36
C LEU A 283 -5.57 -2.33 18.19
N GLU A 284 -5.27 -2.41 19.49
CA GLU A 284 -6.01 -3.25 20.42
C GLU A 284 -7.41 -2.65 20.66
N ARG A 285 -8.45 -3.38 20.25
CA ARG A 285 -9.84 -2.95 20.37
C ARG A 285 -10.48 -3.56 21.62
N PRO A 286 -11.52 -2.93 22.18
CA PRO A 286 -12.32 -3.54 23.24
C PRO A 286 -12.87 -4.90 22.80
N GLY A 287 -12.95 -5.85 23.74
CA GLY A 287 -13.50 -7.18 23.47
C GLY A 287 -14.98 -7.17 23.03
N PRO A 288 -15.51 -8.30 22.57
CA PRO A 288 -16.93 -8.44 22.24
C PRO A 288 -17.82 -8.01 23.41
N ALA A 289 -18.87 -7.23 23.14
CA ALA A 289 -19.85 -6.78 24.13
C ALA A 289 -21.24 -7.33 23.80
N GLU A 290 -22.04 -7.58 24.83
CA GLU A 290 -23.42 -8.07 24.67
C GLU A 290 -24.33 -6.97 24.06
N PRO A 291 -25.05 -7.27 22.96
CA PRO A 291 -25.92 -6.30 22.29
C PRO A 291 -27.22 -6.08 23.08
N CYS A 292 -27.71 -4.83 23.12
CA CYS A 292 -29.04 -4.55 23.66
C CYS A 292 -30.12 -5.25 22.81
N LYS A 293 -31.21 -5.70 23.45
CA LYS A 293 -32.39 -6.22 22.75
C LYS A 293 -33.03 -5.11 21.90
N PRO A 294 -33.10 -5.27 20.57
CA PRO A 294 -33.63 -4.24 19.70
C PRO A 294 -35.15 -4.13 19.86
N HIS A 295 -35.67 -2.91 19.73
CA HIS A 295 -37.11 -2.65 19.78
C HIS A 295 -37.52 -1.51 18.83
N VAL A 296 -38.79 -1.48 18.44
CA VAL A 296 -39.35 -0.35 17.67
C VAL A 296 -39.76 0.75 18.63
N SER A 297 -39.15 1.93 18.52
CA SER A 297 -39.45 3.04 19.42
C SER A 297 -40.88 3.59 19.20
N PRO A 298 -41.57 4.03 20.26
CA PRO A 298 -42.88 4.67 20.15
C PRO A 298 -42.83 5.85 19.16
N GLY A 299 -43.84 5.96 18.31
CA GLY A 299 -43.95 7.05 17.34
C GLY A 299 -43.24 6.82 16.00
N VAL A 300 -42.34 5.85 15.88
CA VAL A 300 -41.66 5.54 14.60
C VAL A 300 -42.68 5.05 13.55
N ARG A 301 -43.59 4.15 13.94
CA ARG A 301 -44.66 3.66 13.06
C ARG A 301 -45.67 4.75 12.69
N ASP A 302 -46.04 5.61 13.64
CA ASP A 302 -46.94 6.74 13.37
C ASP A 302 -46.28 7.74 12.41
N LEU A 303 -44.99 8.04 12.63
CA LEU A 303 -44.23 8.91 11.75
C LEU A 303 -44.11 8.32 10.34
N ALA A 304 -43.90 7.00 10.22
CA ALA A 304 -43.79 6.31 8.92
C ALA A 304 -45.12 6.25 8.15
N THR A 305 -46.25 6.10 8.85
CA THR A 305 -47.57 5.92 8.21
C THR A 305 -48.36 7.21 8.01
N LYS A 306 -48.24 8.18 8.94
CA LYS A 306 -49.02 9.43 8.97
C LYS A 306 -48.15 10.67 8.73
N GLY A 307 -46.84 10.50 8.54
CA GLY A 307 -45.88 11.60 8.36
C GLY A 307 -45.65 12.49 9.60
N ARG A 308 -46.31 12.22 10.73
CA ARG A 308 -46.21 12.98 11.99
C ARG A 308 -46.36 12.07 13.19
N THR A 309 -45.69 12.41 14.29
CA THR A 309 -45.93 11.79 15.58
C THR A 309 -45.90 12.82 16.70
N THR A 310 -46.70 12.58 17.74
CA THR A 310 -46.69 13.35 19.00
C THR A 310 -45.63 12.86 19.98
N GLN A 311 -44.98 11.73 19.70
CA GLN A 311 -43.94 11.17 20.55
C GLN A 311 -42.64 11.96 20.40
N PRO A 312 -42.00 12.38 21.51
CA PRO A 312 -40.73 13.09 21.46
C PRO A 312 -39.58 12.12 21.19
N PHE A 313 -38.73 12.47 20.21
CA PHE A 313 -37.46 11.79 19.97
C PHE A 313 -36.33 12.41 20.79
N ARG A 314 -35.16 11.75 20.84
CA ARG A 314 -34.00 12.21 21.61
C ARG A 314 -33.06 13.04 20.75
N SER A 315 -32.32 13.97 21.35
CA SER A 315 -31.22 14.65 20.66
C SER A 315 -30.04 13.70 20.47
N ILE A 316 -29.33 13.83 19.34
CA ILE A 316 -28.10 13.09 19.07
C ILE A 316 -27.02 13.28 20.14
N ALA A 317 -27.05 14.39 20.89
CA ALA A 317 -26.12 14.61 22.00
C ALA A 317 -26.22 13.52 23.09
N GLN A 318 -27.41 12.92 23.28
CA GLN A 318 -27.59 11.83 24.26
C GLN A 318 -26.81 10.56 23.88
N LEU A 319 -26.64 10.31 22.58
CA LEU A 319 -25.76 9.24 22.09
C LEU A 319 -24.31 9.52 22.48
N LEU A 320 -23.85 10.75 22.27
CA LEU A 320 -22.47 11.18 22.52
C LEU A 320 -22.13 11.29 24.02
N GLN A 321 -23.11 11.49 24.90
CA GLN A 321 -22.91 11.48 26.36
C GLN A 321 -22.35 10.16 26.90
N ARG A 322 -22.58 9.04 26.20
CA ARG A 322 -22.04 7.72 26.56
C ARG A 322 -20.66 7.43 25.95
N THR A 323 -20.05 8.43 25.33
CA THR A 323 -18.75 8.33 24.65
C THR A 323 -17.74 9.33 25.23
N SER A 324 -16.47 9.18 24.86
CA SER A 324 -15.43 10.17 25.19
C SER A 324 -15.53 11.46 24.36
N PHE A 325 -16.46 11.52 23.40
CA PHE A 325 -16.62 12.65 22.48
C PHE A 325 -17.31 13.85 23.15
N PRO A 326 -16.88 15.09 22.86
CA PRO A 326 -17.59 16.28 23.29
C PRO A 326 -19.01 16.31 22.71
N HIS A 327 -20.01 16.60 23.55
CA HIS A 327 -21.43 16.48 23.22
C HIS A 327 -22.24 17.77 23.41
N GLN A 328 -21.70 18.77 24.12
CA GLN A 328 -22.43 19.99 24.48
C GLN A 328 -22.87 20.78 23.24
N ASP A 329 -21.95 21.01 22.30
CA ASP A 329 -22.22 21.72 21.05
C ASP A 329 -23.20 20.95 20.14
N TRP A 330 -23.30 19.63 20.29
CA TRP A 330 -24.26 18.81 19.54
C TRP A 330 -25.68 18.84 20.14
N ALA A 331 -25.86 19.35 21.35
CA ALA A 331 -27.18 19.45 21.98
C ALA A 331 -28.07 20.50 21.31
N VAL A 332 -27.45 21.55 20.76
CA VAL A 332 -28.13 22.62 20.00
C VAL A 332 -28.33 22.27 18.52
N VAL A 333 -27.78 21.13 18.06
CA VAL A 333 -27.95 20.64 16.70
C VAL A 333 -29.30 19.91 16.58
N ASN A 334 -30.12 20.32 15.61
CA ASN A 334 -31.44 19.73 15.36
C ASN A 334 -31.35 18.38 14.63
N VAL A 335 -30.76 17.38 15.27
CA VAL A 335 -30.74 15.99 14.80
C VAL A 335 -31.34 15.10 15.88
N ASN A 336 -32.50 14.52 15.56
CA ASN A 336 -33.19 13.61 16.46
C ASN A 336 -32.80 12.16 16.17
N VAL A 337 -32.78 11.34 17.22
CA VAL A 337 -32.47 9.92 17.18
C VAL A 337 -33.50 9.14 18.01
N THR A 338 -33.72 7.88 17.67
CA THR A 338 -34.58 6.98 18.45
C THR A 338 -33.85 6.42 19.68
N PRO A 339 -34.58 6.04 20.74
CA PRO A 339 -34.00 5.28 21.86
C PRO A 339 -33.24 4.02 21.43
N ASP A 340 -33.78 3.26 20.46
CA ASP A 340 -33.12 2.06 19.94
C ASP A 340 -31.81 2.41 19.21
N PHE A 341 -31.74 3.53 18.47
CA PHE A 341 -30.50 3.99 17.86
C PHE A 341 -29.39 4.28 18.90
N ILE A 342 -29.77 4.73 20.10
CA ILE A 342 -28.85 4.99 21.22
C ILE A 342 -28.42 3.69 21.92
N ALA A 343 -29.33 2.73 22.08
CA ALA A 343 -29.10 1.49 22.81
C ALA A 343 -28.37 0.45 21.94
N THR A 344 -27.03 0.47 21.96
CA THR A 344 -26.22 -0.45 21.15
C THR A 344 -25.79 -1.69 21.93
N VAL A 345 -25.17 -1.52 23.09
CA VAL A 345 -24.66 -2.59 23.97
C VAL A 345 -25.10 -2.38 25.41
N GLU A 346 -25.24 -3.48 26.16
CA GLU A 346 -25.70 -3.46 27.56
C GLU A 346 -24.65 -2.92 28.54
N ASN A 347 -23.38 -2.85 28.10
CA ASN A 347 -22.25 -2.47 28.95
C ASN A 347 -22.24 -0.99 29.37
N THR A 348 -21.62 -0.69 30.53
CA THR A 348 -21.50 0.64 31.14
C THR A 348 -20.20 1.37 30.80
N GLY A 349 -19.35 0.79 29.97
CA GLY A 349 -18.08 1.39 29.53
C GLY A 349 -18.25 2.53 28.50
N VAL A 350 -17.13 3.12 28.09
CA VAL A 350 -17.07 4.15 27.04
C VAL A 350 -17.42 3.54 25.69
N LEU A 351 -18.46 4.06 25.02
CA LEU A 351 -19.05 3.45 23.82
C LEU A 351 -18.46 3.88 22.48
N ASP A 352 -17.25 4.45 22.46
CA ASP A 352 -16.62 5.02 21.26
C ASP A 352 -16.61 4.05 20.07
N SER A 353 -16.27 2.78 20.32
CA SER A 353 -16.21 1.72 19.30
C SER A 353 -17.56 1.03 19.02
N TYR A 354 -18.60 1.32 19.81
CA TYR A 354 -19.91 0.66 19.71
C TYR A 354 -21.01 1.60 19.20
N LEU A 355 -20.64 2.76 18.65
CA LEU A 355 -21.58 3.69 18.03
C LEU A 355 -22.15 3.11 16.73
N ARG A 356 -23.48 3.08 16.61
CA ARG A 356 -24.16 2.72 15.36
C ARG A 356 -23.83 3.73 14.24
N PRO A 357 -23.63 3.27 13.00
CA PRO A 357 -23.56 4.16 11.85
C PRO A 357 -24.94 4.77 11.58
N ALA A 358 -24.98 6.07 11.25
CA ALA A 358 -26.20 6.73 10.81
C ALA A 358 -26.49 6.32 9.35
N LEU A 359 -27.27 5.27 9.15
CA LEU A 359 -27.62 4.71 7.84
C LEU A 359 -29.03 5.07 7.38
N TRP A 360 -29.98 5.22 8.30
CA TRP A 360 -31.39 5.42 7.96
C TRP A 360 -31.91 6.70 8.60
N LEU A 361 -32.45 7.59 7.77
CA LEU A 361 -33.18 8.78 8.19
C LEU A 361 -34.66 8.61 7.84
N LEU A 362 -35.52 8.66 8.85
CA LEU A 362 -36.96 8.73 8.68
C LEU A 362 -37.39 10.21 8.64
N GLN A 363 -37.97 10.63 7.53
CA GLN A 363 -38.39 12.00 7.29
C GLN A 363 -39.91 12.08 7.14
N GLY A 364 -40.57 12.73 8.10
CA GLY A 364 -41.96 13.14 8.00
C GLY A 364 -42.10 14.60 7.55
N HIS A 365 -43.27 15.22 7.76
CA HIS A 365 -43.53 16.58 7.30
C HIS A 365 -42.67 17.66 7.97
N LYS A 366 -42.42 17.53 9.28
CA LYS A 366 -41.66 18.50 10.09
C LYS A 366 -40.62 17.84 11.01
N GLN A 367 -40.54 16.51 10.97
CA GLN A 367 -39.71 15.71 11.87
C GLN A 367 -38.76 14.85 11.04
N GLN A 368 -37.48 14.88 11.40
CA GLN A 368 -36.42 14.05 10.83
C GLN A 368 -35.74 13.32 11.97
N VAL A 369 -35.61 12.00 11.85
CA VAL A 369 -35.13 11.14 12.93
C VAL A 369 -34.22 10.05 12.37
N LEU A 370 -33.01 9.92 12.93
CA LEU A 370 -32.15 8.78 12.67
C LEU A 370 -32.67 7.56 13.44
N ILE A 371 -32.87 6.48 12.71
CA ILE A 371 -33.42 5.22 13.24
C ILE A 371 -32.42 4.09 13.08
N SER A 372 -32.61 3.01 13.84
CA SER A 372 -31.76 1.83 13.69
C SER A 372 -32.11 1.00 12.45
N ASN A 373 -31.21 0.11 12.05
CA ASN A 373 -31.49 -0.86 10.98
C ASN A 373 -32.69 -1.76 11.32
N TYR A 374 -32.86 -2.11 12.59
CA TYR A 374 -33.98 -2.93 13.05
C TYR A 374 -35.31 -2.17 12.92
N GLU A 375 -35.32 -0.91 13.34
CA GLU A 375 -36.49 -0.04 13.19
C GLU A 375 -36.84 0.18 11.73
N ALA A 376 -35.83 0.42 10.87
CA ALA A 376 -36.01 0.61 9.43
C ALA A 376 -36.65 -0.61 8.77
N GLU A 377 -36.17 -1.82 9.08
CA GLU A 377 -36.76 -3.07 8.61
C GLU A 377 -38.22 -3.22 9.06
N ALA A 378 -38.50 -2.93 10.33
CA ALA A 378 -39.84 -3.07 10.91
C ALA A 378 -40.90 -2.13 10.29
N ILE A 379 -40.47 -1.02 9.68
CA ILE A 379 -41.35 -0.06 8.99
C ILE A 379 -41.25 -0.12 7.46
N ALA A 380 -40.39 -0.97 6.89
CA ALA A 380 -40.15 -1.03 5.45
C ALA A 380 -41.45 -1.27 4.66
N SER A 381 -42.34 -2.13 5.18
CA SER A 381 -43.63 -2.42 4.55
C SER A 381 -44.56 -1.21 4.47
N CYS A 382 -44.42 -0.22 5.36
CA CYS A 382 -45.26 0.98 5.40
C CYS A 382 -45.06 1.89 4.18
N PHE A 383 -43.91 1.83 3.51
CA PHE A 383 -43.59 2.71 2.37
C PHE A 383 -44.10 2.19 1.01
N SER A 384 -44.81 1.07 1.00
CA SER A 384 -45.42 0.49 -0.21
C SER A 384 -46.75 1.16 -0.61
N THR A 385 -47.37 2.00 0.25
CA THR A 385 -48.77 2.45 0.12
C THR A 385 -49.00 3.98 0.00
N GLY A 386 -47.97 4.77 -0.36
CA GLY A 386 -48.09 6.21 -0.65
C GLY A 386 -47.69 7.13 0.53
N PRO A 387 -47.19 8.37 0.29
CA PRO A 387 -46.07 8.88 1.07
C PRO A 387 -46.36 10.19 1.83
N ASP A 388 -46.75 10.08 3.11
CA ASP A 388 -46.61 11.22 4.05
C ASP A 388 -45.21 11.26 4.71
N ALA A 389 -44.45 10.16 4.60
CA ALA A 389 -43.08 10.05 5.09
C ALA A 389 -42.16 9.39 4.05
N LYS A 390 -40.86 9.66 4.19
CA LYS A 390 -39.79 9.07 3.37
C LYS A 390 -38.79 8.36 4.28
N LEU A 391 -38.38 7.15 3.88
CA LEU A 391 -37.25 6.45 4.46
C LEU A 391 -36.03 6.67 3.56
N VAL A 392 -35.04 7.41 4.06
CA VAL A 392 -33.88 7.85 3.29
C VAL A 392 -32.65 7.09 3.74
N LEU A 393 -31.94 6.48 2.80
CA LEU A 393 -30.64 5.87 3.06
C LEU A 393 -29.56 6.95 3.09
N VAL A 394 -28.96 7.14 4.26
CA VAL A 394 -27.79 7.98 4.48
C VAL A 394 -26.55 7.19 4.05
N SER A 395 -26.26 7.22 2.75
CA SER A 395 -25.06 6.60 2.20
C SER A 395 -23.85 7.48 2.45
N ARG A 396 -22.79 6.92 3.04
CA ARG A 396 -21.49 7.59 3.09
C ARG A 396 -20.92 7.69 1.68
N ARG A 397 -20.52 8.89 1.27
CA ARG A 397 -19.64 9.05 0.12
C ARG A 397 -18.23 8.69 0.56
N LEU A 398 -17.58 7.81 -0.18
CA LEU A 398 -16.19 7.39 0.02
C LEU A 398 -15.25 8.05 -1.01
N ARG A 399 -15.80 8.75 -2.00
CA ARG A 399 -15.05 9.41 -3.09
C ARG A 399 -15.68 10.79 -3.40
N PRO A 400 -14.88 11.78 -3.82
CA PRO A 400 -15.36 13.13 -4.17
C PRO A 400 -16.50 13.16 -5.21
N HIS A 401 -16.47 12.28 -6.21
CA HIS A 401 -17.44 12.26 -7.32
C HIS A 401 -18.53 11.19 -7.15
N GLN A 402 -18.70 10.63 -5.94
CA GLN A 402 -19.73 9.62 -5.71
C GLN A 402 -21.11 10.31 -5.60
N SER A 403 -22.02 9.99 -6.52
CA SER A 403 -23.40 10.47 -6.44
C SER A 403 -24.08 9.99 -5.14
N PRO A 404 -24.93 10.82 -4.51
CA PRO A 404 -25.75 10.37 -3.38
C PRO A 404 -26.67 9.22 -3.82
N VAL A 405 -26.94 8.28 -2.92
CA VAL A 405 -27.88 7.17 -3.18
C VAL A 405 -29.34 7.64 -3.17
N SER A 406 -29.63 8.79 -2.56
CA SER A 406 -30.96 9.39 -2.52
C SER A 406 -30.91 10.84 -2.96
N ASP A 407 -31.88 11.24 -3.78
CA ASP A 407 -32.08 12.63 -4.21
C ASP A 407 -32.72 13.50 -3.11
N VAL A 408 -33.03 12.91 -1.95
CA VAL A 408 -33.62 13.65 -0.84
C VAL A 408 -32.53 14.43 -0.10
N PRO A 409 -32.65 15.77 0.01
CA PRO A 409 -31.64 16.58 0.71
C PRO A 409 -31.62 16.22 2.20
N LEU A 410 -30.44 15.85 2.70
CA LEU A 410 -30.23 15.56 4.12
C LEU A 410 -29.71 16.83 4.83
N PRO A 411 -30.00 17.00 6.13
CA PRO A 411 -29.39 18.08 6.90
C PRO A 411 -27.86 17.97 6.94
N THR A 412 -27.16 19.10 6.85
CA THR A 412 -25.69 19.15 6.91
C THR A 412 -25.12 18.46 8.15
N ALA A 413 -25.78 18.61 9.30
CA ALA A 413 -25.41 17.94 10.53
C ALA A 413 -25.47 16.40 10.42
N VAL A 414 -26.43 15.86 9.67
CA VAL A 414 -26.55 14.41 9.41
C VAL A 414 -25.41 13.97 8.50
N HIS A 415 -25.10 14.71 7.43
CA HIS A 415 -23.95 14.42 6.56
C HIS A 415 -22.63 14.35 7.35
N VAL A 416 -22.37 15.37 8.16
CA VAL A 416 -21.17 15.45 9.01
C VAL A 416 -21.13 14.31 10.00
N PHE A 417 -22.23 14.03 10.70
CA PHE A 417 -22.28 12.95 11.68
C PHE A 417 -22.16 11.57 11.04
N ALA A 418 -22.76 11.33 9.87
CA ALA A 418 -22.61 10.08 9.13
C ALA A 418 -21.20 9.90 8.57
N GLY A 419 -20.40 10.96 8.47
CA GLY A 419 -19.07 10.94 7.86
C GLY A 419 -19.09 11.09 6.33
N SER A 420 -20.19 11.59 5.76
CA SER A 420 -20.31 11.90 4.34
C SER A 420 -19.82 13.31 4.08
N LEU A 421 -18.50 13.49 4.02
CA LEU A 421 -17.86 14.81 3.93
C LEU A 421 -17.45 15.22 2.49
N TYR A 422 -17.89 14.46 1.48
CA TYR A 422 -17.70 14.82 0.08
C TYR A 422 -18.94 15.54 -0.44
N GLY A 423 -18.73 16.61 -1.21
CA GLY A 423 -19.79 17.35 -1.91
C GLY A 423 -19.52 17.43 -3.40
N ILE A 424 -20.59 17.59 -4.18
CA ILE A 424 -20.50 17.94 -5.61
C ILE A 424 -20.18 19.43 -5.66
N ALA A 425 -19.05 19.81 -6.25
CA ALA A 425 -18.73 21.21 -6.52
C ALA A 425 -19.28 21.59 -7.89
N GLU A 426 -20.53 22.08 -7.94
CA GLU A 426 -21.11 22.63 -9.16
C GLU A 426 -20.70 24.10 -9.36
N THR A 427 -20.57 24.85 -8.26
CA THR A 427 -20.03 26.22 -8.22
C THR A 427 -19.20 26.44 -6.92
N PRO A 428 -18.29 27.43 -6.88
CA PRO A 428 -17.50 27.77 -5.69
C PRO A 428 -18.28 28.40 -4.53
N GLN A 429 -19.61 28.53 -4.60
CA GLN A 429 -20.42 29.20 -3.56
C GLN A 429 -21.58 28.33 -3.06
N ASP A 430 -22.04 27.34 -3.85
CA ASP A 430 -23.14 26.43 -3.48
C ASP A 430 -22.68 25.01 -3.12
N SER A 431 -21.39 24.81 -2.86
CA SER A 431 -20.87 23.46 -2.61
C SER A 431 -21.35 22.92 -1.26
N GLU A 432 -21.82 21.67 -1.24
CA GLU A 432 -22.19 20.94 0.00
C GLU A 432 -21.03 20.95 1.02
N ILE A 433 -19.78 21.00 0.53
CA ILE A 433 -18.55 21.16 1.33
C ILE A 433 -18.52 22.52 2.06
N GLN A 434 -18.94 23.61 1.44
CA GLN A 434 -19.02 24.93 2.09
C GLN A 434 -20.10 24.98 3.17
N GLN A 435 -21.23 24.31 2.95
CA GLN A 435 -22.25 24.18 3.99
C GLN A 435 -21.70 23.39 5.18
N GLN A 436 -20.96 22.30 4.93
CA GLN A 436 -20.31 21.52 5.97
C GLN A 436 -19.22 22.33 6.71
N ARG A 437 -18.40 23.10 5.98
CA ARG A 437 -17.40 24.04 6.56
C ARG A 437 -18.06 25.12 7.40
N SER A 438 -19.13 25.73 6.90
CA SER A 438 -19.91 26.74 7.62
C SER A 438 -20.53 26.16 8.89
N PHE A 439 -21.11 24.97 8.82
CA PHE A 439 -21.61 24.25 9.99
C PHE A 439 -20.51 23.97 11.02
N LEU A 440 -19.33 23.53 10.58
CA LEU A 440 -18.20 23.20 11.47
C LEU A 440 -17.42 24.42 11.97
N GLY A 441 -17.68 25.62 11.42
CA GLY A 441 -16.91 26.82 11.74
C GLY A 441 -15.47 26.77 11.21
N ILE A 442 -15.25 26.05 10.10
CA ILE A 442 -13.93 25.86 9.48
C ILE A 442 -13.80 26.80 8.28
N SER A 443 -12.71 27.55 8.22
CA SER A 443 -12.36 28.42 7.11
C SER A 443 -11.04 27.98 6.45
N ARG A 444 -10.89 28.29 5.16
CA ARG A 444 -9.66 28.05 4.38
C ARG A 444 -8.99 29.40 4.08
N ALA A 445 -7.66 29.40 3.97
CA ALA A 445 -6.97 30.52 3.34
C ALA A 445 -7.40 30.62 1.87
N VAL A 446 -8.28 31.59 1.54
CA VAL A 446 -8.80 31.77 0.18
C VAL A 446 -7.92 32.70 -0.66
N SER A 447 -7.04 33.50 -0.04
CA SER A 447 -6.16 34.41 -0.77
C SER A 447 -4.88 34.76 -0.01
N LYS A 448 -3.86 35.23 -0.75
CA LYS A 448 -2.67 35.90 -0.20
C LYS A 448 -2.99 37.35 0.21
N SER A 449 -4.17 37.63 0.77
CA SER A 449 -4.49 38.98 1.21
C SER A 449 -3.70 39.35 2.47
N GLU A 450 -3.46 40.65 2.63
CA GLU A 450 -2.80 41.18 3.83
C GLU A 450 -3.64 40.89 5.10
N ALA A 451 -4.98 40.89 4.97
CA ALA A 451 -5.90 40.52 6.05
C ALA A 451 -5.78 39.04 6.45
N TRP A 452 -5.62 38.12 5.50
CA TRP A 452 -5.38 36.71 5.79
C TRP A 452 -4.03 36.47 6.47
N THR A 453 -3.02 37.22 6.06
CA THR A 453 -1.69 37.20 6.70
C THR A 453 -1.79 37.68 8.15
N ASP A 454 -2.58 38.71 8.43
CA ASP A 454 -2.87 39.18 9.80
C ASP A 454 -3.64 38.12 10.62
N PHE A 455 -4.66 37.47 10.05
CA PHE A 455 -5.38 36.39 10.72
C PHE A 455 -4.48 35.21 11.09
N TYR A 456 -3.56 34.83 10.21
CA TYR A 456 -2.59 33.78 10.47
C TYR A 456 -1.59 34.20 11.57
N ASN A 457 -1.01 35.40 11.46
CA ASN A 457 -0.04 35.91 12.44
C ASN A 457 -0.65 36.07 13.84
N ARG A 458 -1.91 36.48 13.93
CA ARG A 458 -2.65 36.62 15.19
C ARG A 458 -3.31 35.33 15.68
N GLN A 459 -3.14 34.22 14.96
CA GLN A 459 -3.77 32.92 15.28
C GLN A 459 -5.29 33.02 15.44
N VAL A 460 -5.92 33.83 14.60
CA VAL A 460 -7.39 33.99 14.56
C VAL A 460 -8.07 32.72 14.02
N VAL A 461 -7.37 31.99 13.15
CA VAL A 461 -7.75 30.69 12.61
C VAL A 461 -6.77 29.64 13.15
N GLU A 462 -7.30 28.57 13.73
CA GLU A 462 -6.47 27.48 14.26
C GLU A 462 -5.80 26.67 13.14
N ARG A 463 -4.82 25.83 13.48
CA ARG A 463 -4.08 24.99 12.49
C ARG A 463 -4.97 24.02 11.71
N ASP A 464 -6.13 23.68 12.25
CA ASP A 464 -7.13 22.83 11.61
C ASP A 464 -8.22 23.63 10.88
N GLY A 465 -8.03 24.94 10.73
CA GLY A 465 -8.95 25.85 10.04
C GLY A 465 -10.12 26.34 10.90
N PHE A 466 -10.23 25.93 12.17
CA PHE A 466 -11.35 26.36 13.02
C PHE A 466 -11.28 27.85 13.38
N VAL A 467 -12.44 28.51 13.37
CA VAL A 467 -12.61 29.92 13.74
C VAL A 467 -13.48 30.05 14.98
N ALA A 468 -12.89 30.59 16.05
CA ALA A 468 -13.59 30.81 17.32
C ALA A 468 -14.78 31.79 17.16
N PRO A 469 -15.87 31.64 17.93
CA PRO A 469 -17.11 32.39 17.75
C PRO A 469 -16.95 33.91 17.60
N PHE A 470 -16.08 34.53 18.41
CA PHE A 470 -15.84 35.97 18.42
C PHE A 470 -15.15 36.51 17.15
N ASN A 471 -14.49 35.64 16.36
CA ASN A 471 -13.78 36.02 15.15
C ASN A 471 -14.58 35.72 13.86
N ARG A 472 -15.71 35.02 13.95
CA ARG A 472 -16.45 34.52 12.77
C ARG A 472 -16.98 35.62 11.87
N ALA A 473 -17.50 36.70 12.43
CA ALA A 473 -17.98 37.85 11.65
C ALA A 473 -16.83 38.50 10.85
N ARG A 474 -15.64 38.60 11.45
CA ARG A 474 -14.45 39.17 10.80
C ARG A 474 -13.94 38.28 9.66
N VAL A 475 -13.93 36.96 9.86
CA VAL A 475 -13.50 36.01 8.81
C VAL A 475 -14.56 35.89 7.70
N SER A 476 -15.85 35.88 8.03
CA SER A 476 -16.95 35.83 7.05
C SER A 476 -17.06 37.11 6.21
N ALA A 477 -16.57 38.25 6.72
CA ALA A 477 -16.49 39.49 5.95
C ALA A 477 -15.41 39.44 4.85
N GLU A 478 -14.33 38.68 5.06
CA GLU A 478 -13.22 38.54 4.12
C GLU A 478 -13.43 37.38 3.12
N ASP A 479 -14.30 36.42 3.44
CA ASP A 479 -14.73 35.35 2.54
C ASP A 479 -16.25 35.35 2.37
N PRO A 480 -16.78 35.99 1.31
CA PRO A 480 -18.22 36.06 1.04
C PRO A 480 -18.87 34.69 0.80
N SER A 481 -18.08 33.64 0.57
CA SER A 481 -18.57 32.27 0.34
C SER A 481 -18.78 31.46 1.62
N LEU A 482 -18.41 32.00 2.79
CA LEU A 482 -18.51 31.32 4.08
C LEU A 482 -19.34 32.14 5.09
N THR A 483 -20.38 31.53 5.63
CA THR A 483 -21.24 32.13 6.68
C THR A 483 -21.05 31.38 8.00
N LEU A 484 -19.93 31.64 8.67
CA LEU A 484 -19.51 30.89 9.86
C LEU A 484 -20.37 31.20 11.11
N GLU A 485 -21.06 32.33 11.13
CA GLU A 485 -21.84 32.84 12.28
C GLU A 485 -22.89 31.85 12.80
N SER A 486 -23.40 30.99 11.92
CA SER A 486 -24.42 29.98 12.23
C SER A 486 -23.88 28.69 12.87
N SER A 487 -22.55 28.54 12.99
CA SER A 487 -21.93 27.33 13.53
C SER A 487 -22.23 27.15 15.04
N PRO A 488 -22.67 25.96 15.48
CA PRO A 488 -23.01 25.70 16.88
C PRO A 488 -21.79 25.44 17.79
N PHE A 489 -20.59 25.30 17.23
CA PHE A 489 -19.42 24.81 17.97
C PHE A 489 -18.67 25.94 18.69
N ALA A 490 -18.41 25.80 19.99
CA ALA A 490 -17.61 26.77 20.74
C ALA A 490 -16.10 26.49 20.63
N SER A 491 -15.73 25.23 20.39
CA SER A 491 -14.35 24.74 20.23
C SER A 491 -14.22 23.86 18.99
N SER A 492 -13.00 23.64 18.50
CA SER A 492 -12.78 22.88 17.25
C SER A 492 -13.39 21.46 17.30
N PRO A 493 -14.39 21.15 16.44
CA PRO A 493 -14.98 19.82 16.35
C PRO A 493 -14.08 18.83 15.59
N VAL A 494 -12.98 19.29 15.00
CA VAL A 494 -12.13 18.51 14.09
C VAL A 494 -11.52 17.29 14.77
N ARG A 495 -10.98 17.47 15.99
CA ARG A 495 -10.37 16.36 16.74
C ARG A 495 -11.41 15.30 17.11
N MET A 496 -12.62 15.72 17.45
CA MET A 496 -13.73 14.80 17.71
C MET A 496 -14.07 14.04 16.43
N LEU A 497 -14.30 14.72 15.31
CA LEU A 497 -14.63 14.08 14.04
C LEU A 497 -13.55 13.08 13.62
N ARG A 498 -12.27 13.42 13.81
CA ARG A 498 -11.15 12.50 13.57
C ARG A 498 -11.28 11.21 14.37
N ARG A 499 -11.59 11.33 15.67
CA ARG A 499 -11.76 10.15 16.54
C ARG A 499 -13.05 9.38 16.23
N LEU A 500 -14.16 10.06 15.96
CA LEU A 500 -15.44 9.47 15.59
C LEU A 500 -15.33 8.67 14.28
N LEU A 501 -14.66 9.24 13.27
CA LEU A 501 -14.39 8.58 12.01
C LEU A 501 -13.38 7.45 12.21
N GLY A 502 -12.28 7.67 12.93
CA GLY A 502 -11.30 6.62 13.22
C GLY A 502 -11.91 5.40 13.93
N ALA A 503 -12.77 5.62 14.93
CA ALA A 503 -13.49 4.56 15.65
C ALA A 503 -14.40 3.74 14.71
N ARG A 504 -14.96 4.38 13.68
CA ARG A 504 -15.84 3.76 12.68
C ARG A 504 -15.12 3.11 11.49
N HIS A 505 -13.83 3.40 11.24
CA HIS A 505 -13.19 3.15 9.92
C HIS A 505 -11.94 2.26 9.92
N LEU A 506 -11.71 1.37 10.89
CA LEU A 506 -10.67 0.31 10.75
C LEU A 506 -9.29 0.83 10.23
N GLY A 507 -8.87 2.02 10.66
CA GLY A 507 -7.49 2.49 10.47
C GLY A 507 -7.11 3.01 9.08
N GLY A 508 -8.04 3.38 8.19
CA GLY A 508 -7.66 4.04 6.93
C GLY A 508 -6.88 5.35 7.14
N GLU A 509 -5.84 5.58 6.34
CA GLU A 509 -4.99 6.78 6.41
C GLU A 509 -5.80 8.07 6.15
N LEU A 510 -5.63 9.03 7.05
CA LEU A 510 -6.38 10.30 7.10
C LEU A 510 -6.25 11.24 5.88
N PRO A 511 -5.14 11.28 5.11
CA PRO A 511 -5.04 12.14 3.93
C PRO A 511 -6.02 11.76 2.82
N PHE A 512 -6.33 10.46 2.70
CA PHE A 512 -7.25 9.91 1.69
C PHE A 512 -8.68 9.72 2.21
N ALA A 513 -8.92 10.03 3.50
CA ALA A 513 -10.23 9.95 4.13
C ALA A 513 -11.13 11.16 3.77
N PRO A 514 -12.46 11.07 3.92
CA PRO A 514 -13.40 12.17 3.64
C PRO A 514 -13.07 13.51 4.32
N MET A 515 -12.33 13.49 5.43
CA MET A 515 -11.86 14.70 6.10
C MET A 515 -10.74 15.43 5.37
N GLY A 516 -9.91 14.75 4.57
CA GLY A 516 -8.83 15.36 3.82
C GLY A 516 -9.35 16.53 2.98
N MET A 517 -10.48 16.35 2.30
CA MET A 517 -11.15 17.39 1.50
C MET A 517 -11.81 18.52 2.30
N LEU A 518 -12.10 18.34 3.60
CA LEU A 518 -12.55 19.48 4.42
C LEU A 518 -11.38 20.43 4.72
N PHE A 519 -10.16 19.90 4.89
CA PHE A 519 -8.96 20.63 5.32
C PHE A 519 -8.00 21.00 4.17
N PHE A 520 -7.95 20.18 3.12
CA PHE A 520 -7.05 20.28 1.97
C PHE A 520 -7.89 20.15 0.70
N THR A 521 -7.95 21.21 -0.10
CA THR A 521 -8.61 21.15 -1.42
C THR A 521 -7.74 21.79 -2.47
N ASP A 522 -6.45 21.50 -2.44
CA ASP A 522 -5.59 21.63 -3.60
C ASP A 522 -4.96 20.24 -3.77
N CYS A 523 -5.46 19.48 -4.75
CA CYS A 523 -4.76 18.33 -5.32
C CYS A 523 -3.74 18.79 -6.38
N ASP A 524 -3.36 20.06 -6.35
CA ASP A 524 -2.34 20.68 -7.17
C ASP A 524 -1.41 21.44 -6.22
N ASP A 525 -0.40 20.74 -5.70
CA ASP A 525 0.98 21.22 -5.49
C ASP A 525 1.87 20.07 -5.00
#